data_AF-A0A850LT96-F1
#
_entry.id   AF-A0A850LT96-F1
#
_cell.length_a   1.000
_cell.length_b   1.000
_cell.length_c   1.000
_cell.angle_alpha   90.00
_cell.angle_beta   90.00
_cell.angle_gamma   90.00
#
_symmetry.space_group_name_H-M   'P 1'
#
loop_
_entity.id
_entity.type
_entity.pdbx_description
1 polymer ?
#
loop_
_entity_poly.entity_id
_entity_poly.type
_entity_poly.pdbx_seq_one_letter_code
_entity_poly.pdbx_strand_id
1 'polypeptide(L)'
;MINHHIEDFAMQSMLDLGIKYILGPSQIAKAHKRGKKIVGGFLPPMQLVFAAKNTLPVFLPRLARFPFEQYYGIAHVFNRLHILRHFIRYYIHNQDRMSNAFLDSFNRDEFSTIFTNLINVAEKAEFYMDTCVQTRICYGAFMRNLPIIDLIMGGFEGNYCVHFAKFYERISRDKPIFYLEKPYGDSSNPHLLDLVISELNRFITTLEDLSGSAITDARLRKAARINNEIRGYLRDLYQYYIKGYVPVHTAGLFLISGSYVDFLSDPKYYRNSLRKLLNEIRRKHKILPNYSKENIIRVVVAGSPGIDPSVPAIFEDNNAVLLYLDLFESCILNPSIKISGDMIENYAKYLLYLNIQEGIQDLIDVWMGIAKRIQADAILFSHVWGCRFTTPAFRKMKDKVTKELEIPIIPLDFYSPGDNIGQIKTRIGAFIEMLK
;
A
#
# COMPACT_ATOMS: atom_id res chain seq x y z
N MET A 1 -22.85 1.96 -14.07
CA MET A 1 -21.68 1.34 -13.39
C MET A 1 -20.76 2.45 -12.94
N ILE A 2 -20.19 2.33 -11.74
CA ILE A 2 -19.31 3.36 -11.16
C ILE A 2 -18.11 3.70 -12.07
N ASN A 3 -17.65 2.73 -12.88
CA ASN A 3 -16.59 2.89 -13.88
C ASN A 3 -16.83 4.03 -14.89
N HIS A 4 -18.07 4.42 -15.15
CA HIS A 4 -18.39 5.55 -16.03
C HIS A 4 -18.44 6.90 -15.30
N HIS A 5 -18.42 6.90 -13.96
CA HIS A 5 -18.59 8.10 -13.13
C HIS A 5 -17.28 8.59 -12.51
N ILE A 6 -16.28 7.72 -12.34
CA ILE A 6 -14.98 8.09 -11.80
C ILE A 6 -13.96 8.26 -12.94
N GLU A 7 -13.37 9.45 -13.04
CA GLU A 7 -12.31 9.74 -14.01
C GLU A 7 -10.97 10.02 -13.32
N ASP A 8 -10.60 9.23 -12.32
CA ASP A 8 -9.37 9.45 -11.57
C ASP A 8 -8.12 9.23 -12.42
N PHE A 9 -8.11 8.23 -13.30
CA PHE A 9 -7.04 8.04 -14.28
C PHE A 9 -7.02 9.10 -15.40
N ALA A 10 -8.00 10.01 -15.45
CA ALA A 10 -7.91 11.23 -16.25
C ALA A 10 -7.41 12.45 -15.45
N MET A 11 -7.24 12.32 -14.13
CA MET A 11 -6.60 13.34 -13.29
C MET A 11 -5.09 13.32 -13.51
N GLN A 12 -4.50 14.49 -13.67
CA GLN A 12 -3.08 14.58 -14.00
C GLN A 12 -2.20 14.08 -12.85
N SER A 13 -2.58 14.39 -11.61
CA SER A 13 -1.88 13.92 -10.41
C SER A 13 -1.88 12.40 -10.25
N MET A 14 -2.97 11.71 -10.61
CA MET A 14 -3.02 10.24 -10.59
C MET A 14 -2.14 9.64 -11.68
N LEU A 15 -2.15 10.21 -12.89
CA LEU A 15 -1.25 9.77 -13.97
C LEU A 15 0.21 10.00 -13.61
N ASP A 16 0.54 11.14 -13.00
CA ASP A 16 1.88 11.42 -12.51
C ASP A 16 2.33 10.33 -11.52
N LEU A 17 1.49 9.96 -10.55
CA LEU A 17 1.77 8.87 -9.61
C LEU A 17 1.93 7.52 -10.31
N GLY A 18 1.02 7.16 -11.22
CA GLY A 18 1.05 5.89 -11.93
C GLY A 18 2.29 5.75 -12.81
N ILE A 19 2.61 6.78 -13.58
CA ILE A 19 3.84 6.84 -14.40
C ILE A 19 5.09 6.78 -13.50
N LYS A 20 5.10 7.46 -12.35
CA LYS A 20 6.22 7.41 -11.41
C LYS A 20 6.39 6.03 -10.78
N TYR A 21 5.29 5.31 -10.55
CA TYR A 21 5.29 3.95 -10.03
C TYR A 21 5.89 2.97 -11.06
N ILE A 22 5.34 2.91 -12.28
CA ILE A 22 5.79 1.97 -13.33
C ILE A 22 7.22 2.23 -13.81
N LEU A 23 7.69 3.49 -13.74
CA LEU A 23 9.09 3.82 -14.05
C LEU A 23 10.07 3.39 -12.94
N GLY A 24 9.58 2.81 -11.83
CA GLY A 24 10.36 2.33 -10.69
C GLY A 24 11.63 1.58 -11.08
N PRO A 25 11.56 0.47 -11.85
CA PRO A 25 12.73 -0.33 -12.22
C PRO A 25 13.84 0.52 -12.86
N SER A 26 13.50 1.33 -13.86
CA SER A 26 14.47 2.19 -14.56
C SER A 26 15.04 3.30 -13.68
N GLN A 27 14.21 3.91 -12.82
CA GLN A 27 14.61 5.00 -11.94
C GLN A 27 15.54 4.53 -10.84
N ILE A 28 15.23 3.41 -10.21
CA ILE A 28 16.04 2.82 -9.14
C ILE A 28 17.37 2.31 -9.71
N ALA A 29 17.34 1.60 -10.85
CA ALA A 29 18.57 1.15 -11.50
C ALA A 29 19.48 2.34 -11.89
N LYS A 30 18.91 3.43 -12.40
CA LYS A 30 19.65 4.66 -12.72
C LYS A 30 20.19 5.35 -11.47
N ALA A 31 19.44 5.36 -10.37
CA ALA A 31 19.91 5.91 -9.10
C ALA A 31 21.08 5.11 -8.52
N HIS A 32 20.96 3.78 -8.53
CA HIS A 32 22.03 2.86 -8.11
C HIS A 32 23.30 3.05 -8.96
N LYS A 33 23.18 3.12 -10.29
CA LYS A 33 24.30 3.45 -11.20
C LYS A 33 24.96 4.80 -10.92
N ARG A 34 24.25 5.74 -10.30
CA ARG A 34 24.76 7.06 -9.89
C ARG A 34 25.32 7.07 -8.47
N GLY A 35 25.50 5.90 -7.86
CA GLY A 35 26.07 5.74 -6.52
C GLY A 35 25.06 5.95 -5.38
N LYS A 36 23.74 5.95 -5.64
CA LYS A 36 22.75 5.91 -4.56
C LYS A 36 22.69 4.52 -3.96
N LYS A 37 22.61 4.47 -2.63
CA LYS A 37 22.45 3.26 -1.83
C LYS A 37 20.98 2.90 -1.69
N ILE A 38 20.59 1.75 -2.18
CA ILE A 38 19.19 1.33 -2.22
C ILE A 38 18.87 0.53 -0.96
N VAL A 39 17.89 1.02 -0.20
CA VAL A 39 17.38 0.35 1.01
C VAL A 39 16.03 -0.27 0.68
N GLY A 40 16.00 -1.60 0.55
CA GLY A 40 14.78 -2.35 0.25
C GLY A 40 13.96 -2.59 1.52
N GLY A 41 12.66 -2.34 1.45
CA GLY A 41 11.72 -2.64 2.53
C GLY A 41 10.33 -2.96 1.99
N PHE A 42 9.50 -3.53 2.86
CA PHE A 42 8.14 -3.92 2.50
C PHE A 42 7.05 -3.12 3.22
N LEU A 43 7.33 -2.66 4.45
CA LEU A 43 6.36 -1.96 5.29
C LEU A 43 6.89 -0.60 5.72
N PRO A 44 6.03 0.42 5.84
CA PRO A 44 6.38 1.67 6.48
C PRO A 44 6.62 1.44 7.98
N PRO A 45 7.30 2.37 8.68
CA PRO A 45 7.87 3.63 8.19
C PRO A 45 9.26 3.54 7.52
N MET A 46 9.34 3.81 6.20
CA MET A 46 10.61 3.97 5.47
C MET A 46 11.15 5.41 5.50
N GLN A 47 10.44 6.37 6.10
CA GLN A 47 10.79 7.79 5.98
C GLN A 47 12.14 8.17 6.60
N LEU A 48 12.58 7.41 7.61
CA LEU A 48 13.87 7.61 8.26
C LEU A 48 15.05 7.41 7.30
N VAL A 49 14.90 6.57 6.28
CA VAL A 49 15.91 6.37 5.25
C VAL A 49 16.22 7.66 4.50
N PHE A 50 15.23 8.55 4.30
CA PHE A 50 15.45 9.86 3.65
C PHE A 50 16.25 10.84 4.51
N ALA A 51 16.41 10.56 5.81
CA ALA A 51 17.27 11.34 6.68
C ALA A 51 18.75 11.04 6.44
N ALA A 52 19.10 9.90 5.83
CA ALA A 52 20.44 9.60 5.34
C ALA A 52 20.66 10.18 3.94
N LYS A 53 21.88 10.67 3.66
CA LYS A 53 22.21 11.24 2.34
C LYS A 53 22.47 10.07 1.42
N ASN A 54 22.35 10.25 0.10
CA ASN A 54 22.68 9.20 -0.87
C ASN A 54 21.97 7.85 -0.72
N THR A 55 21.03 7.69 0.20
CA THR A 55 20.16 6.54 0.32
C THR A 55 18.87 6.74 -0.45
N LEU A 56 18.23 5.63 -0.81
CA LEU A 56 16.97 5.62 -1.53
C LEU A 56 16.13 4.43 -1.04
N PRO A 57 15.03 4.66 -0.29
CA PRO A 57 14.13 3.57 0.05
C PRO A 57 13.36 3.14 -1.21
N VAL A 58 13.12 1.84 -1.31
CA VAL A 58 12.30 1.26 -2.38
C VAL A 58 11.31 0.25 -1.81
N PHE A 59 10.05 0.43 -2.19
CA PHE A 59 9.02 -0.57 -1.99
C PHE A 59 9.15 -1.61 -3.09
N LEU A 60 9.52 -2.83 -2.74
CA LEU A 60 10.00 -3.79 -3.73
C LEU A 60 8.98 -4.25 -4.77
N PRO A 61 7.68 -4.36 -4.46
CA PRO A 61 6.67 -4.58 -5.49
C PRO A 61 6.66 -3.52 -6.60
N ARG A 62 7.14 -2.29 -6.33
CA ARG A 62 7.31 -1.25 -7.36
C ARG A 62 8.39 -1.60 -8.40
N LEU A 63 9.27 -2.55 -8.10
CA LEU A 63 10.26 -3.07 -9.04
C LEU A 63 9.70 -4.19 -9.94
N ALA A 64 8.41 -4.51 -9.84
CA ALA A 64 7.76 -5.38 -10.79
C ALA A 64 7.82 -4.79 -12.21
N ARG A 65 8.00 -5.66 -13.21
CA ARG A 65 7.99 -5.29 -14.62
C ARG A 65 6.67 -5.74 -15.23
N PHE A 66 5.98 -4.82 -15.89
CA PHE A 66 4.71 -5.11 -16.56
C PHE A 66 4.94 -5.38 -18.05
N PRO A 67 4.06 -6.14 -18.74
CA PRO A 67 4.22 -6.56 -20.14
C PRO A 67 4.40 -5.43 -21.17
N PHE A 68 4.02 -4.21 -20.80
CA PHE A 68 4.04 -3.01 -21.64
C PHE A 68 5.18 -2.03 -21.29
N GLU A 69 6.25 -2.50 -20.65
CA GLU A 69 7.42 -1.69 -20.24
C GLU A 69 8.06 -0.91 -21.41
N GLN A 70 8.04 -1.47 -22.62
CA GLN A 70 8.56 -0.84 -23.84
C GLN A 70 7.88 0.50 -24.16
N TYR A 71 6.64 0.72 -23.71
CA TYR A 71 5.89 1.94 -23.96
C TYR A 71 6.03 3.00 -22.86
N TYR A 72 6.70 2.69 -21.75
CA TYR A 72 6.80 3.61 -20.60
C TYR A 72 7.45 4.95 -20.95
N GLY A 73 8.47 4.94 -21.82
CA GLY A 73 9.13 6.16 -22.26
C GLY A 73 8.18 7.11 -23.00
N ILE A 74 7.38 6.56 -23.92
CA ILE A 74 6.38 7.31 -24.69
C ILE A 74 5.27 7.81 -23.76
N ALA A 75 4.73 6.93 -22.91
CA ALA A 75 3.72 7.29 -21.93
C ALA A 75 4.21 8.41 -21.00
N HIS A 76 5.47 8.36 -20.57
CA HIS A 76 6.08 9.41 -19.74
C HIS A 76 6.16 10.76 -20.47
N VAL A 77 6.55 10.78 -21.75
CA VAL A 77 6.59 12.00 -22.56
C VAL A 77 5.19 12.58 -22.72
N PHE A 78 4.21 11.76 -23.12
CA PHE A 78 2.81 12.20 -23.26
C PHE A 78 2.20 12.69 -21.95
N ASN A 79 2.57 12.05 -20.82
CA ASN A 79 2.15 12.51 -19.51
C ASN A 79 2.74 13.87 -19.15
N ARG A 80 4.04 14.09 -19.41
CA ARG A 80 4.70 15.40 -19.16
C ARG A 80 4.12 16.53 -20.01
N LEU A 81 3.64 16.23 -21.21
CA LEU A 81 2.98 17.20 -22.08
C LEU A 81 1.49 17.39 -21.75
N HIS A 82 0.96 16.72 -20.72
CA HIS A 82 -0.46 16.73 -20.36
C HIS A 82 -1.40 16.22 -21.46
N ILE A 83 -0.88 15.43 -22.41
CA ILE A 83 -1.64 14.86 -23.54
C ILE A 83 -2.23 13.51 -23.14
N LEU A 84 -1.51 12.71 -22.35
CA LEU A 84 -1.93 11.35 -21.96
C LEU A 84 -3.33 11.32 -21.33
N ARG A 85 -3.66 12.29 -20.48
CA ARG A 85 -5.00 12.41 -19.86
C ARG A 85 -6.13 12.55 -20.89
N HIS A 86 -5.88 13.18 -22.03
CA HIS A 86 -6.87 13.36 -23.09
C HIS A 86 -7.10 12.05 -23.84
N PHE A 87 -6.03 11.29 -24.12
CA PHE A 87 -6.16 9.94 -24.68
C PHE A 87 -6.89 8.99 -23.73
N ILE A 88 -6.56 9.01 -22.44
CA ILE A 88 -7.21 8.16 -21.44
C ILE A 88 -8.68 8.54 -21.28
N ARG A 89 -8.99 9.85 -21.20
CA ARG A 89 -10.37 10.31 -21.16
C ARG A 89 -11.15 9.88 -22.40
N TYR A 90 -10.57 10.07 -23.59
CA TYR A 90 -11.19 9.63 -24.84
C TYR A 90 -11.44 8.12 -24.83
N TYR A 91 -10.47 7.33 -24.36
CA TYR A 91 -10.62 5.89 -24.23
C TYR A 91 -11.79 5.53 -23.30
N ILE A 92 -11.81 6.04 -22.07
CA ILE A 92 -12.85 5.76 -21.07
C ILE A 92 -14.26 6.07 -21.63
N HIS A 93 -14.43 7.18 -22.35
CA HIS A 93 -15.73 7.57 -22.91
C HIS A 93 -16.16 6.76 -24.14
N ASN A 94 -15.25 6.05 -24.78
CA ASN A 94 -15.51 5.31 -26.03
C ASN A 94 -15.27 3.80 -25.87
N GLN A 95 -15.21 3.27 -24.64
CA GLN A 95 -14.96 1.85 -24.38
C GLN A 95 -15.97 0.95 -25.11
N ASP A 96 -17.27 1.28 -25.08
CA ASP A 96 -18.32 0.49 -25.76
C ASP A 96 -18.24 0.53 -27.30
N ARG A 97 -17.54 1.53 -27.85
CA ARG A 97 -17.33 1.69 -29.31
C ARG A 97 -15.97 1.17 -29.78
N MET A 98 -15.02 0.99 -28.87
CA MET A 98 -13.68 0.50 -29.15
C MET A 98 -13.59 -0.98 -28.80
N SER A 99 -14.19 -1.84 -29.63
CA SER A 99 -13.93 -3.29 -29.64
C SER A 99 -12.55 -3.57 -30.22
N ASN A 100 -11.48 -3.13 -29.56
CA ASN A 100 -10.12 -3.24 -30.09
C ASN A 100 -9.23 -4.07 -29.17
N ALA A 101 -8.81 -5.22 -29.71
CA ALA A 101 -7.85 -6.17 -29.15
C ALA A 101 -6.56 -5.56 -28.55
N PHE A 102 -6.23 -4.30 -28.88
CA PHE A 102 -5.11 -3.54 -28.31
C PHE A 102 -5.33 -3.07 -26.86
N LEU A 103 -6.58 -2.95 -26.42
CA LEU A 103 -6.91 -2.56 -25.05
C LEU A 103 -7.30 -3.78 -24.21
N ASP A 104 -7.87 -4.81 -24.84
CA ASP A 104 -7.97 -6.15 -24.27
C ASP A 104 -6.60 -6.79 -24.00
N SER A 105 -5.54 -6.35 -24.70
CA SER A 105 -4.16 -6.73 -24.38
C SER A 105 -3.61 -6.09 -23.10
N PHE A 106 -4.33 -5.15 -22.48
CA PHE A 106 -4.12 -4.82 -21.06
C PHE A 106 -5.00 -5.73 -20.20
N ASN A 107 -4.96 -7.04 -20.46
CA ASN A 107 -5.84 -8.00 -19.81
C ASN A 107 -5.62 -7.94 -18.29
N ARG A 108 -6.72 -7.89 -17.54
CA ARG A 108 -6.70 -7.87 -16.07
C ARG A 108 -5.96 -9.11 -15.50
N ASP A 109 -6.01 -10.23 -16.22
CA ASP A 109 -5.33 -11.49 -15.84
C ASP A 109 -3.79 -11.43 -15.98
N GLU A 110 -3.26 -10.55 -16.84
CA GLU A 110 -1.81 -10.37 -16.97
C GLU A 110 -1.19 -9.75 -15.71
N PHE A 111 -1.96 -8.95 -14.96
CA PHE A 111 -1.49 -8.39 -13.69
C PHE A 111 -1.24 -9.48 -12.66
N SER A 112 -2.12 -10.49 -12.58
CA SER A 112 -1.93 -11.64 -11.71
C SER A 112 -0.67 -12.42 -12.09
N THR A 113 -0.44 -12.62 -13.40
CA THR A 113 0.77 -13.29 -13.92
C THR A 113 2.08 -12.62 -13.45
N ILE A 114 2.10 -11.30 -13.27
CA ILE A 114 3.28 -10.59 -12.74
C ILE A 114 3.64 -11.09 -11.34
N PHE A 115 2.64 -11.20 -10.46
CA PHE A 115 2.85 -11.64 -9.07
C PHE A 115 3.08 -13.14 -8.98
N THR A 116 2.43 -13.95 -9.80
CA THR A 116 2.70 -15.39 -9.92
C THR A 116 4.14 -15.64 -10.35
N ASN A 117 4.66 -14.85 -11.29
CA ASN A 117 6.07 -14.94 -11.69
C ASN A 117 7.04 -14.63 -10.54
N LEU A 118 6.69 -13.74 -9.61
CA LEU A 118 7.50 -13.49 -8.41
C LEU A 118 7.48 -14.70 -7.48
N ILE A 119 6.33 -15.36 -7.31
CA ILE A 119 6.23 -16.60 -6.54
C ILE A 119 7.12 -17.69 -7.16
N ASN A 120 7.13 -17.84 -8.49
CA ASN A 120 8.01 -18.78 -9.19
C ASN A 120 9.50 -18.47 -8.98
N VAL A 121 9.87 -17.17 -8.90
CA VAL A 121 11.24 -16.76 -8.57
C VAL A 121 11.59 -17.16 -7.13
N ALA A 122 10.66 -17.00 -6.19
CA ALA A 122 10.87 -17.41 -4.80
C ALA A 122 11.04 -18.93 -4.66
N GLU A 123 10.23 -19.70 -5.38
CA GLU A 123 10.33 -21.16 -5.42
C GLU A 123 11.68 -21.62 -5.97
N LYS A 124 12.12 -21.05 -7.11
CA LYS A 124 13.44 -21.34 -7.70
C LYS A 124 14.62 -20.95 -6.80
N ALA A 125 14.40 -20.00 -5.89
CA ALA A 125 15.38 -19.59 -4.88
C ALA A 125 15.25 -20.40 -3.57
N GLU A 126 14.49 -21.50 -3.59
CA GLU A 126 14.29 -22.42 -2.46
C GLU A 126 13.72 -21.71 -1.22
N PHE A 127 12.76 -20.81 -1.44
CA PHE A 127 12.01 -20.19 -0.36
C PHE A 127 10.96 -21.14 0.23
N TYR A 128 10.53 -20.86 1.46
CA TYR A 128 9.52 -21.63 2.17
C TYR A 128 8.12 -21.43 1.54
N MET A 129 7.67 -22.40 0.75
CA MET A 129 6.43 -22.28 -0.04
C MET A 129 5.15 -22.49 0.77
N ASP A 130 5.26 -22.96 2.01
CA ASP A 130 4.20 -23.04 3.02
C ASP A 130 3.91 -21.69 3.71
N THR A 131 4.72 -20.67 3.44
CA THR A 131 4.52 -19.32 3.98
C THR A 131 3.41 -18.55 3.25
N CYS A 132 3.01 -17.42 3.84
CA CYS A 132 1.99 -16.53 3.30
C CYS A 132 2.29 -16.14 1.84
N VAL A 133 1.24 -16.00 1.01
CA VAL A 133 1.35 -15.54 -0.38
C VAL A 133 2.20 -14.27 -0.51
N GLN A 134 1.98 -13.31 0.40
CA GLN A 134 2.70 -12.04 0.37
C GLN A 134 4.20 -12.23 0.61
N THR A 135 4.61 -13.04 1.60
CA THR A 135 6.04 -13.25 1.86
C THR A 135 6.73 -13.95 0.68
N ARG A 136 6.02 -14.84 -0.04
CA ARG A 136 6.51 -15.47 -1.28
C ARG A 136 6.69 -14.45 -2.40
N ILE A 137 5.69 -13.58 -2.65
CA ILE A 137 5.79 -12.48 -3.62
C ILE A 137 6.94 -11.55 -3.27
N CYS A 138 7.07 -11.17 -2.00
CA CYS A 138 8.15 -10.33 -1.50
C CYS A 138 9.51 -10.95 -1.79
N TYR A 139 9.72 -12.20 -1.39
CA TYR A 139 10.98 -12.91 -1.59
C TYR A 139 11.34 -13.01 -3.08
N GLY A 140 10.38 -13.31 -3.93
CA GLY A 140 10.56 -13.26 -5.38
C GLY A 140 11.00 -11.89 -5.89
N ALA A 141 10.35 -10.81 -5.42
CA ALA A 141 10.72 -9.44 -5.78
C ALA A 141 12.13 -9.08 -5.31
N PHE A 142 12.52 -9.51 -4.12
CA PHE A 142 13.87 -9.35 -3.59
C PHE A 142 14.90 -10.08 -4.45
N MET A 143 14.72 -11.39 -4.67
CA MET A 143 15.68 -12.21 -5.42
C MET A 143 15.88 -11.70 -6.84
N ARG A 144 14.81 -11.23 -7.50
CA ARG A 144 14.89 -10.62 -8.83
C ARG A 144 15.71 -9.33 -8.87
N ASN A 145 15.71 -8.56 -7.78
CA ASN A 145 16.31 -7.23 -7.70
C ASN A 145 17.55 -7.18 -6.78
N LEU A 146 18.05 -8.33 -6.34
CA LEU A 146 19.19 -8.47 -5.44
C LEU A 146 20.42 -7.62 -5.87
N PRO A 147 20.80 -7.55 -7.17
CA PRO A 147 22.00 -6.80 -7.56
C PRO A 147 21.92 -5.28 -7.33
N ILE A 148 20.72 -4.70 -7.20
CA ILE A 148 20.53 -3.26 -7.02
C ILE A 148 20.16 -2.87 -5.60
N ILE A 149 20.06 -3.83 -4.67
CA ILE A 149 19.72 -3.58 -3.25
C ILE A 149 21.02 -3.61 -2.43
N ASP A 150 21.29 -2.56 -1.65
CA ASP A 150 22.49 -2.47 -0.79
C ASP A 150 22.19 -2.92 0.66
N LEU A 151 20.99 -2.62 1.16
CA LEU A 151 20.57 -2.94 2.53
C LEU A 151 19.09 -3.34 2.53
N ILE A 152 18.75 -4.35 3.34
CA ILE A 152 17.36 -4.74 3.63
C ILE A 152 16.96 -4.17 4.98
N MET A 153 15.77 -3.59 5.05
CA MET A 153 15.17 -3.06 6.27
C MET A 153 13.94 -3.88 6.64
N GLY A 154 13.87 -4.36 7.87
CA GLY A 154 12.80 -5.22 8.38
C GLY A 154 12.50 -5.02 9.87
N GLY A 155 11.50 -5.73 10.39
CA GLY A 155 11.12 -5.72 11.82
C GLY A 155 9.98 -4.75 12.17
N PHE A 156 9.50 -3.94 11.22
CA PHE A 156 8.39 -3.00 11.43
C PHE A 156 7.02 -3.66 11.54
N GLU A 157 6.85 -4.82 10.92
CA GLU A 157 5.75 -5.75 11.18
C GLU A 157 5.71 -6.21 12.63
N GLY A 158 6.75 -5.98 13.43
CA GLY A 158 6.91 -6.54 14.76
C GLY A 158 7.02 -8.07 14.76
N ASN A 159 7.20 -8.62 15.96
CA ASN A 159 7.26 -10.07 16.16
C ASN A 159 5.88 -10.76 16.06
N TYR A 160 4.87 -10.09 15.47
CA TYR A 160 3.53 -10.63 15.30
C TYR A 160 3.42 -11.58 14.09
N CYS A 161 4.28 -11.42 13.07
CA CYS A 161 4.27 -12.23 11.85
C CYS A 161 5.50 -13.14 11.74
N VAL A 162 5.33 -14.41 12.11
CA VAL A 162 6.40 -15.43 12.03
C VAL A 162 6.90 -15.68 10.59
N HIS A 163 6.06 -15.47 9.58
CA HIS A 163 6.48 -15.64 8.18
C HIS A 163 7.43 -14.54 7.71
N PHE A 164 7.28 -13.31 8.22
CA PHE A 164 8.27 -12.26 7.96
C PHE A 164 9.58 -12.50 8.72
N ALA A 165 9.52 -13.04 9.94
CA ALA A 165 10.74 -13.46 10.64
C ALA A 165 11.54 -14.50 9.84
N LYS A 166 10.87 -15.52 9.28
CA LYS A 166 11.51 -16.52 8.38
C LYS A 166 11.96 -15.93 7.05
N PHE A 167 11.23 -14.97 6.52
CA PHE A 167 11.65 -14.20 5.35
C PHE A 167 13.01 -13.50 5.60
N TYR A 168 13.15 -12.80 6.74
CA TYR A 168 14.38 -12.09 7.08
C TYR A 168 15.54 -13.02 7.40
N GLU A 169 15.29 -14.11 8.12
CA GLU A 169 16.27 -15.16 8.35
C GLU A 169 16.84 -15.68 7.03
N ARG A 170 15.99 -15.95 6.04
CA ARG A 170 16.42 -16.48 4.74
C ARG A 170 17.18 -15.45 3.91
N ILE A 171 16.66 -14.23 3.78
CA ILE A 171 17.25 -13.20 2.91
C ILE A 171 18.55 -12.60 3.48
N SER A 172 18.77 -12.71 4.80
CA SER A 172 20.00 -12.26 5.45
C SER A 172 21.26 -12.98 4.96
N ARG A 173 21.09 -14.17 4.35
CA ARG A 173 22.17 -14.94 3.70
C ARG A 173 22.67 -14.29 2.42
N ASP A 174 21.82 -13.50 1.76
CA ASP A 174 22.07 -12.96 0.44
C ASP A 174 22.43 -11.46 0.49
N LYS A 175 21.89 -10.71 1.47
CA LYS A 175 22.13 -9.28 1.66
C LYS A 175 22.18 -8.87 3.13
N PRO A 176 22.94 -7.80 3.46
CA PRO A 176 22.88 -7.19 4.77
C PRO A 176 21.46 -6.78 5.15
N ILE A 177 21.09 -7.03 6.39
CA ILE A 177 19.79 -6.66 6.95
C ILE A 177 19.96 -5.81 8.20
N PHE A 178 19.18 -4.74 8.27
CA PHE A 178 18.82 -4.09 9.52
C PHE A 178 17.43 -4.57 9.94
N TYR A 179 17.38 -5.41 10.97
CA TYR A 179 16.14 -5.83 11.61
C TYR A 179 15.90 -4.92 12.83
N LEU A 180 14.82 -4.14 12.83
CA LEU A 180 14.42 -3.32 13.96
C LEU A 180 13.72 -4.21 15.00
N GLU A 181 14.28 -4.35 16.19
CA GLU A 181 13.60 -5.06 17.27
C GLU A 181 12.48 -4.18 17.82
N LYS A 182 11.24 -4.50 17.44
CA LYS A 182 10.04 -3.75 17.84
C LYS A 182 9.35 -4.48 18.99
N PRO A 183 9.41 -3.96 20.23
CA PRO A 183 8.84 -4.64 21.39
C PRO A 183 7.30 -4.60 21.38
N TYR A 184 6.70 -5.52 22.15
CA TYR A 184 5.29 -5.43 22.54
C TYR A 184 5.11 -4.37 23.64
N GLY A 185 4.03 -3.59 23.57
CA GLY A 185 3.68 -2.56 24.57
C GLY A 185 3.70 -1.14 24.01
N ASP A 186 3.77 -0.14 24.87
CA ASP A 186 3.71 1.27 24.49
C ASP A 186 4.79 2.11 25.21
N SER A 187 4.77 3.43 24.99
CA SER A 187 5.73 4.36 25.58
C SER A 187 5.48 4.70 27.05
N SER A 188 4.45 4.14 27.70
CA SER A 188 4.26 4.28 29.15
C SER A 188 5.27 3.47 29.95
N ASN A 189 5.83 2.41 29.34
CA ASN A 189 6.94 1.65 29.90
C ASN A 189 8.28 2.28 29.47
N PRO A 190 9.05 2.87 30.41
CA PRO A 190 10.29 3.55 30.07
C PRO A 190 11.36 2.61 29.50
N HIS A 191 11.40 1.34 29.94
CA HIS A 191 12.36 0.37 29.42
C HIS A 191 12.14 0.03 27.94
N LEU A 192 10.87 0.03 27.50
CA LEU A 192 10.55 -0.16 26.08
C LEU A 192 10.93 1.06 25.26
N LEU A 193 10.74 2.26 25.81
CA LEU A 193 11.19 3.49 25.18
C LEU A 193 12.71 3.51 25.00
N ASP A 194 13.47 3.17 26.04
CA ASP A 194 14.93 3.09 25.99
C ASP A 194 15.43 2.07 24.96
N LEU A 195 14.79 0.89 24.89
CA LEU A 195 15.09 -0.13 23.87
C LEU A 195 14.90 0.43 22.45
N VAL A 196 13.76 1.07 22.17
CA VAL A 196 13.47 1.60 20.84
C VAL A 196 14.39 2.79 20.50
N ILE A 197 14.76 3.62 21.47
CA ILE A 197 15.77 4.67 21.29
C ILE A 197 17.12 4.06 20.91
N SER A 198 17.56 3.02 21.60
CA SER A 198 18.80 2.29 21.30
C SER A 198 18.78 1.71 19.88
N GLU A 199 17.69 1.05 19.51
CA GLU A 199 17.49 0.47 18.17
C GLU A 199 17.44 1.53 17.06
N LEU A 200 16.83 2.69 17.31
CA LEU A 200 16.87 3.83 16.39
C LEU A 200 18.27 4.41 16.22
N ASN A 201 19.05 4.50 17.29
CA ASN A 201 20.44 4.93 17.20
C ASN A 201 21.27 3.93 16.38
N ARG A 202 21.10 2.62 16.61
CA ARG A 202 21.73 1.56 15.80
C ARG A 202 21.33 1.67 14.33
N PHE A 203 20.06 1.98 14.05
CA PHE A 203 19.59 2.20 12.68
C PHE A 203 20.24 3.41 12.03
N ILE A 204 20.35 4.52 12.76
CA ILE A 204 21.01 5.73 12.29
C ILE A 204 22.45 5.46 11.96
N THR A 205 23.21 4.82 12.85
CA THR A 205 24.61 4.42 12.58
C THR A 205 24.70 3.56 11.34
N THR A 206 23.83 2.54 11.20
CA THR A 206 23.79 1.68 10.01
C THR A 206 23.58 2.48 8.71
N LEU A 207 22.68 3.47 8.74
CA LEU A 207 22.41 4.32 7.59
C LEU A 207 23.54 5.34 7.33
N GLU A 208 24.20 5.84 8.37
CA GLU A 208 25.36 6.72 8.26
C GLU A 208 26.55 6.00 7.61
N ASP A 209 26.84 4.78 8.06
CA ASP A 209 27.87 3.90 7.48
C ASP A 209 27.57 3.58 6.02
N LEU A 210 26.30 3.21 5.72
CA LEU A 210 25.87 2.93 4.36
C LEU A 210 26.01 4.16 3.45
N SER A 211 25.60 5.33 3.95
CA SER A 211 25.56 6.56 3.16
C SER A 211 26.88 7.33 3.08
N GLY A 212 27.81 7.06 3.99
CA GLY A 212 28.99 7.88 4.22
C GLY A 212 28.64 9.30 4.65
N SER A 213 27.54 9.51 5.39
CA SER A 213 27.06 10.84 5.74
C SER A 213 26.23 10.86 7.02
N ALA A 214 26.60 11.76 7.94
CA ALA A 214 25.88 11.96 9.19
C ALA A 214 24.39 12.35 8.98
N ILE A 215 23.54 11.82 9.85
CA ILE A 215 22.12 12.13 9.97
C ILE A 215 21.96 13.14 11.10
N THR A 216 21.59 14.37 10.74
CA THR A 216 21.36 15.41 11.73
C THR A 216 19.91 15.43 12.18
N ASP A 217 19.71 15.90 13.40
CA ASP A 217 18.40 16.18 13.98
C ASP A 217 17.51 17.05 13.06
N ALA A 218 18.09 18.04 12.37
CA ALA A 218 17.38 18.85 11.37
C ALA A 218 16.84 18.04 10.19
N ARG A 219 17.55 16.98 9.77
CA ARG A 219 17.11 16.09 8.67
C ARG A 219 16.01 15.15 9.13
N LEU A 220 16.12 14.60 10.34
CA LEU A 220 15.09 13.80 10.99
C LEU A 220 13.79 14.59 11.15
N ARG A 221 13.88 15.84 11.64
CA ARG A 221 12.76 16.77 11.77
C ARG A 221 12.12 17.10 10.43
N LYS A 222 12.92 17.31 9.38
CA LYS A 222 12.41 17.54 8.03
C LYS A 222 11.67 16.33 7.47
N ALA A 223 12.18 15.12 7.68
CA ALA A 223 11.51 13.89 7.27
C ALA A 223 10.17 13.73 8.02
N ALA A 224 10.15 13.96 9.34
CA ALA A 224 8.95 13.90 10.17
C ALA A 224 7.88 14.89 9.70
N ARG A 225 8.27 16.14 9.43
CA ARG A 225 7.36 17.18 8.92
C ARG A 225 6.73 16.79 7.58
N ILE A 226 7.52 16.28 6.62
CA ILE A 226 6.97 15.87 5.32
C ILE A 226 6.02 14.67 5.50
N ASN A 227 6.37 13.70 6.35
CA ASN A 227 5.48 12.58 6.67
C ASN A 227 4.15 13.06 7.29
N ASN A 228 4.20 14.00 8.24
CA ASN A 228 3.01 14.57 8.85
C ASN A 228 2.14 15.32 7.82
N GLU A 229 2.75 16.07 6.90
CA GLU A 229 2.03 16.73 5.78
C GLU A 229 1.34 15.69 4.87
N ILE A 230 2.05 14.61 4.51
CA ILE A 230 1.49 13.49 3.72
C ILE A 230 0.31 12.84 4.44
N ARG A 231 0.46 12.51 5.72
CA ARG A 231 -0.60 11.91 6.55
C ARG A 231 -1.81 12.84 6.67
N GLY A 232 -1.58 14.15 6.73
CA GLY A 232 -2.64 15.17 6.66
C GLY A 232 -3.42 15.10 5.34
N TYR A 233 -2.74 15.02 4.20
CA TYR A 233 -3.41 14.90 2.91
C TYR A 233 -4.17 13.58 2.74
N LEU A 234 -3.64 12.46 3.26
CA LEU A 234 -4.36 11.19 3.27
C LEU A 234 -5.63 11.28 4.14
N ARG A 235 -5.55 11.95 5.29
CA ARG A 235 -6.71 12.22 6.14
C ARG A 235 -7.76 13.06 5.41
N ASP A 236 -7.35 14.10 4.70
CA ASP A 236 -8.25 14.95 3.91
C ASP A 236 -8.93 14.15 2.78
N LEU A 237 -8.19 13.24 2.13
CA LEU A 237 -8.76 12.34 1.11
C LEU A 237 -9.77 11.37 1.74
N TYR A 238 -9.46 10.84 2.92
CA TYR A 238 -10.36 9.94 3.66
C TYR A 238 -11.70 10.61 3.98
N GLN A 239 -11.71 11.91 4.27
CA GLN A 239 -12.94 12.65 4.55
C GLN A 239 -13.96 12.61 3.41
N TYR A 240 -13.53 12.41 2.15
CA TYR A 240 -14.47 12.23 1.04
C TYR A 240 -15.23 10.91 1.15
N TYR A 241 -14.53 9.81 1.43
CA TYR A 241 -15.16 8.51 1.66
C TYR A 241 -16.12 8.53 2.86
N ILE A 242 -15.73 9.20 3.96
CA ILE A 242 -16.59 9.36 5.15
C ILE A 242 -17.86 10.18 4.82
N LYS A 243 -17.74 11.22 3.98
CA LYS A 243 -18.87 12.04 3.51
C LYS A 243 -19.71 11.37 2.41
N GLY A 244 -19.39 10.12 2.11
CA GLY A 244 -20.14 9.31 1.17
C GLY A 244 -19.76 9.48 -0.30
N TYR A 245 -18.59 10.03 -0.61
CA TYR A 245 -18.12 10.21 -1.98
C TYR A 245 -17.05 9.20 -2.36
N VAL A 246 -16.93 8.92 -3.66
CA VAL A 246 -15.86 8.09 -4.24
C VAL A 246 -14.88 8.98 -5.01
N PRO A 247 -13.81 9.47 -4.38
CA PRO A 247 -12.85 10.36 -5.01
C PRO A 247 -11.95 9.68 -6.06
N VAL A 248 -11.64 8.39 -5.87
CA VAL A 248 -10.79 7.58 -6.75
C VAL A 248 -11.28 6.13 -6.75
N HIS A 249 -11.00 5.39 -7.84
CA HIS A 249 -11.24 3.95 -7.94
C HIS A 249 -10.39 3.18 -6.94
N THR A 250 -10.75 1.92 -6.69
CA THR A 250 -9.98 1.04 -5.80
C THR A 250 -8.54 0.84 -6.29
N ALA A 251 -8.32 0.75 -7.60
CA ALA A 251 -6.97 0.68 -8.16
C ALA A 251 -6.14 1.95 -7.85
N GLY A 252 -6.78 3.12 -7.90
CA GLY A 252 -6.18 4.40 -7.49
C GLY A 252 -5.83 4.42 -6.00
N LEU A 253 -6.70 3.86 -5.16
CA LEU A 253 -6.47 3.71 -3.72
C LEU A 253 -5.25 2.83 -3.42
N PHE A 254 -5.09 1.72 -4.14
CA PHE A 254 -3.90 0.86 -4.02
C PHE A 254 -2.63 1.53 -4.52
N LEU A 255 -2.70 2.29 -5.61
CA LEU A 255 -1.56 3.08 -6.09
C LEU A 255 -1.11 4.10 -5.04
N ILE A 256 -2.05 4.82 -4.42
CA ILE A 256 -1.75 5.78 -3.34
C ILE A 256 -1.12 5.05 -2.14
N SER A 257 -1.73 3.96 -1.68
CA SER A 257 -1.23 3.19 -0.54
C SER A 257 0.15 2.57 -0.79
N GLY A 258 0.36 1.98 -1.96
CA GLY A 258 1.66 1.44 -2.36
C GLY A 258 2.73 2.53 -2.52
N SER A 259 2.35 3.70 -3.04
CA SER A 259 3.23 4.87 -3.15
C SER A 259 3.60 5.46 -1.78
N TYR A 260 2.77 5.26 -0.75
CA TYR A 260 3.08 5.72 0.61
C TYR A 260 4.25 4.95 1.24
N VAL A 261 4.49 3.69 0.86
CA VAL A 261 5.53 2.86 1.49
C VAL A 261 6.92 3.43 1.27
N ASP A 262 7.25 3.85 0.05
CA ASP A 262 8.56 4.42 -0.30
C ASP A 262 8.50 5.89 -0.72
N PHE A 263 7.34 6.54 -0.65
CA PHE A 263 7.09 7.90 -1.18
C PHE A 263 7.53 8.07 -2.64
N LEU A 264 7.48 6.99 -3.42
CA LEU A 264 8.07 6.80 -4.75
C LEU A 264 9.53 7.29 -4.87
N SER A 265 10.27 7.15 -3.78
CA SER A 265 11.67 7.52 -3.60
C SER A 265 11.97 9.02 -3.70
N ASP A 266 10.93 9.87 -3.58
CA ASP A 266 11.06 11.32 -3.42
C ASP A 266 9.90 11.86 -2.55
N PRO A 267 10.14 12.12 -1.25
CA PRO A 267 9.10 12.52 -0.31
C PRO A 267 8.44 13.85 -0.68
N LYS A 268 9.19 14.77 -1.30
CA LYS A 268 8.64 16.06 -1.74
C LYS A 268 7.73 15.88 -2.94
N TYR A 269 8.14 15.03 -3.89
CA TYR A 269 7.32 14.68 -5.03
C TYR A 269 6.00 14.07 -4.58
N TYR A 270 6.02 13.01 -3.77
CA TYR A 270 4.81 12.33 -3.33
C TYR A 270 3.86 13.25 -2.56
N ARG A 271 4.39 14.03 -1.61
CA ARG A 271 3.64 15.07 -0.92
C ARG A 271 2.98 16.06 -1.88
N ASN A 272 3.74 16.59 -2.84
CA ASN A 272 3.22 17.57 -3.79
C ASN A 272 2.17 16.95 -4.72
N SER A 273 2.32 15.67 -5.09
CA SER A 273 1.35 14.92 -5.89
C SER A 273 0.03 14.72 -5.13
N LEU A 274 0.07 14.33 -3.86
CA LEU A 274 -1.13 14.24 -3.03
C LEU A 274 -1.84 15.59 -2.86
N ARG A 275 -1.08 16.67 -2.63
CA ARG A 275 -1.63 18.02 -2.57
C ARG A 275 -2.33 18.43 -3.88
N LYS A 276 -1.73 18.10 -5.04
CA LYS A 276 -2.33 18.35 -6.36
C LYS A 276 -3.59 17.52 -6.56
N LEU A 277 -3.55 16.23 -6.19
CA LEU A 277 -4.69 15.32 -6.25
C LEU A 277 -5.89 15.85 -5.46
N LEU A 278 -5.67 16.25 -4.20
CA LEU A 278 -6.73 16.86 -3.38
C LEU A 278 -7.31 18.13 -4.00
N ASN A 279 -6.47 18.96 -4.63
CA ASN A 279 -6.95 20.15 -5.32
C ASN A 279 -7.78 19.82 -6.57
N GLU A 280 -7.40 18.79 -7.33
CA GLU A 280 -8.18 18.29 -8.47
C GLU A 280 -9.53 17.71 -8.01
N ILE A 281 -9.53 16.87 -6.98
CA ILE A 281 -10.73 16.28 -6.36
C ILE A 281 -11.66 17.39 -5.85
N ARG A 282 -11.12 18.39 -5.15
CA ARG A 282 -11.91 19.53 -4.62
C ARG A 282 -12.60 20.30 -5.75
N ARG A 283 -11.92 20.53 -6.88
CA ARG A 283 -12.52 21.21 -8.05
C ARG A 283 -13.63 20.36 -8.69
N LYS A 284 -13.48 19.03 -8.67
CA LYS A 284 -14.46 18.07 -9.17
C LYS A 284 -15.52 17.67 -8.15
N HIS A 285 -15.50 18.19 -6.92
CA HIS A 285 -16.32 17.67 -5.81
C HIS A 285 -17.82 17.53 -6.14
N LYS A 286 -18.40 18.49 -6.87
CA LYS A 286 -19.82 18.49 -7.24
C LYS A 286 -20.23 17.35 -8.18
N ILE A 287 -19.27 16.74 -8.88
CA ILE A 287 -19.50 15.66 -9.85
C ILE A 287 -18.86 14.34 -9.40
N LEU A 288 -18.32 14.26 -8.17
CA LEU A 288 -17.85 12.99 -7.64
C LEU A 288 -19.06 12.09 -7.38
N PRO A 289 -19.00 10.81 -7.78
CA PRO A 289 -20.03 9.86 -7.41
C PRO A 289 -20.16 9.77 -5.89
N ASN A 290 -21.39 9.62 -5.44
CA ASN A 290 -21.82 9.55 -4.06
C ASN A 290 -22.57 8.23 -3.81
N TYR A 291 -22.31 7.59 -2.68
CA TYR A 291 -22.86 6.27 -2.42
C TYR A 291 -24.37 6.22 -2.49
N SER A 292 -25.05 7.18 -1.87
CA SER A 292 -26.51 7.20 -1.80
C SER A 292 -27.17 7.66 -3.09
N LYS A 293 -26.56 8.62 -3.82
CA LYS A 293 -27.17 9.15 -5.05
C LYS A 293 -27.05 8.18 -6.22
N GLU A 294 -25.93 7.48 -6.31
CA GLU A 294 -25.65 6.53 -7.39
C GLU A 294 -25.87 5.06 -6.97
N ASN A 295 -26.44 4.81 -5.79
CA ASN A 295 -26.69 3.47 -5.21
C ASN A 295 -25.44 2.56 -5.27
N ILE A 296 -24.30 3.11 -4.85
CA ILE A 296 -23.01 2.40 -4.87
C ILE A 296 -22.83 1.65 -3.56
N ILE A 297 -22.64 0.33 -3.65
CA ILE A 297 -22.39 -0.53 -2.49
C ILE A 297 -20.94 -0.35 -1.99
N ARG A 298 -20.78 -0.15 -0.68
CA ARG A 298 -19.51 0.11 0.00
C ARG A 298 -19.01 -1.16 0.70
N VAL A 299 -17.96 -1.76 0.15
CA VAL A 299 -17.38 -2.99 0.73
C VAL A 299 -16.02 -2.68 1.31
N VAL A 300 -15.87 -2.81 2.63
CA VAL A 300 -14.57 -2.63 3.31
C VAL A 300 -13.78 -3.91 3.24
N VAL A 301 -12.48 -3.80 2.91
CA VAL A 301 -11.55 -4.92 3.05
C VAL A 301 -11.05 -4.99 4.49
N ALA A 302 -11.23 -6.14 5.12
CA ALA A 302 -10.59 -6.48 6.39
C ALA A 302 -9.57 -7.62 6.18
N GLY A 303 -8.65 -7.81 7.12
CA GLY A 303 -7.61 -8.81 7.03
C GLY A 303 -6.34 -8.30 6.32
N SER A 304 -5.50 -9.24 5.88
CA SER A 304 -4.24 -8.92 5.19
C SER A 304 -4.51 -8.49 3.74
N PRO A 305 -3.78 -7.54 3.15
CA PRO A 305 -4.09 -6.95 1.83
C PRO A 305 -3.92 -7.90 0.62
N GLY A 306 -3.83 -9.21 0.82
CA GLY A 306 -3.69 -10.19 -0.24
C GLY A 306 -5.03 -10.47 -0.91
N ILE A 307 -5.37 -9.67 -1.92
CA ILE A 307 -6.44 -9.96 -2.85
C ILE A 307 -5.87 -9.97 -4.27
N ASP A 308 -6.51 -10.71 -5.16
CA ASP A 308 -6.09 -10.73 -6.55
C ASP A 308 -6.28 -9.35 -7.21
N PRO A 309 -5.34 -8.87 -8.04
CA PRO A 309 -5.44 -7.56 -8.69
C PRO A 309 -6.68 -7.33 -9.54
N SER A 310 -7.34 -8.40 -10.02
CA SER A 310 -8.58 -8.31 -10.81
C SER A 310 -9.84 -8.08 -9.95
N VAL A 311 -9.79 -8.41 -8.65
CA VAL A 311 -10.94 -8.36 -7.73
C VAL A 311 -11.59 -6.97 -7.64
N PRO A 312 -10.85 -5.86 -7.50
CA PRO A 312 -11.43 -4.52 -7.47
C PRO A 312 -12.38 -4.23 -8.63
N ALA A 313 -11.97 -4.60 -9.83
CA ALA A 313 -12.73 -4.30 -11.02
C ALA A 313 -14.04 -5.11 -11.09
N ILE A 314 -14.06 -6.32 -10.51
CA ILE A 314 -15.29 -7.12 -10.37
C ILE A 314 -16.33 -6.38 -9.51
N PHE A 315 -15.91 -5.70 -8.43
CA PHE A 315 -16.83 -4.89 -7.62
C PHE A 315 -17.35 -3.68 -8.41
N GLU A 316 -16.45 -2.96 -9.08
CA GLU A 316 -16.79 -1.74 -9.82
C GLU A 316 -17.73 -2.02 -11.02
N ASP A 317 -17.55 -3.15 -11.71
CA ASP A 317 -18.45 -3.65 -12.76
C ASP A 317 -19.87 -3.96 -12.22
N ASN A 318 -20.01 -4.22 -10.91
CA ASN A 318 -21.29 -4.49 -10.24
C ASN A 318 -21.82 -3.30 -9.42
N ASN A 319 -21.39 -2.07 -9.74
CA ASN A 319 -21.77 -0.84 -9.03
C ASN A 319 -21.44 -0.86 -7.52
N ALA A 320 -20.34 -1.52 -7.15
CA ALA A 320 -19.80 -1.53 -5.80
C ALA A 320 -18.36 -0.99 -5.78
N VAL A 321 -17.88 -0.59 -4.61
CA VAL A 321 -16.47 -0.22 -4.41
C VAL A 321 -15.84 -1.09 -3.34
N LEU A 322 -14.61 -1.51 -3.60
CA LEU A 322 -13.81 -2.27 -2.65
C LEU A 322 -12.80 -1.34 -1.97
N LEU A 323 -12.91 -1.14 -0.66
CA LEU A 323 -12.22 -0.07 0.05
C LEU A 323 -11.20 -0.64 1.04
N TYR A 324 -9.92 -0.55 0.66
CA TYR A 324 -8.80 -0.85 1.55
C TYR A 324 -8.30 0.44 2.22
N LEU A 325 -8.75 0.68 3.45
CA LEU A 325 -8.62 1.99 4.11
C LEU A 325 -7.74 1.96 5.38
N ASP A 326 -7.04 0.87 5.67
CA ASP A 326 -6.17 0.72 6.87
C ASP A 326 -5.18 1.88 7.01
N LEU A 327 -4.51 2.26 5.91
CA LEU A 327 -3.59 3.40 5.89
C LEU A 327 -4.30 4.71 6.26
N PHE A 328 -5.50 4.93 5.73
CA PHE A 328 -6.28 6.15 5.93
C PHE A 328 -6.82 6.24 7.36
N GLU A 329 -7.31 5.13 7.89
CA GLU A 329 -7.73 5.01 9.29
C GLU A 329 -6.55 5.27 10.24
N SER A 330 -5.37 4.70 9.94
CA SER A 330 -4.15 4.97 10.72
C SER A 330 -3.76 6.46 10.72
N CYS A 331 -4.14 7.23 9.70
CA CYS A 331 -3.90 8.67 9.64
C CYS A 331 -4.86 9.46 10.53
N ILE A 332 -5.99 8.89 10.94
CA ILE A 332 -6.91 9.45 11.93
C ILE A 332 -6.49 9.01 13.34
N LEU A 333 -6.30 7.71 13.54
CA LEU A 333 -6.06 7.12 14.87
C LEU A 333 -4.70 7.53 15.44
N ASN A 334 -3.65 7.56 14.60
CA ASN A 334 -2.28 7.74 15.12
C ASN A 334 -1.84 9.21 15.05
N PRO A 335 -1.21 9.73 16.12
CA PRO A 335 -0.79 11.12 16.20
C PRO A 335 0.30 11.42 15.18
N SER A 336 0.49 12.70 14.91
CA SER A 336 1.64 13.19 14.14
C SER A 336 2.92 13.03 14.96
N ILE A 337 4.05 12.83 14.28
CA ILE A 337 5.37 12.83 14.92
C ILE A 337 5.65 14.23 15.44
N LYS A 338 5.97 14.38 16.73
CA LYS A 338 6.36 15.67 17.29
C LYS A 338 7.66 16.17 16.63
N ILE A 339 7.68 17.45 16.25
CA ILE A 339 8.81 18.07 15.53
C ILE A 339 9.65 19.00 16.41
N SER A 340 9.35 19.12 17.69
CA SER A 340 10.11 19.90 18.66
C SER A 340 10.79 18.98 19.69
N GLY A 341 11.92 19.42 20.24
CA GLY A 341 12.74 18.61 21.12
C GLY A 341 13.55 17.54 20.38
N ASP A 342 13.90 16.47 21.10
CA ASP A 342 14.70 15.35 20.62
C ASP A 342 13.93 14.52 19.57
N MET A 343 14.45 14.47 18.34
CA MET A 343 13.79 13.73 17.28
C MET A 343 13.88 12.21 17.45
N ILE A 344 14.93 11.66 18.05
CA ILE A 344 15.07 10.21 18.29
C ILE A 344 13.99 9.74 19.25
N GLU A 345 13.84 10.43 20.38
CA GLU A 345 12.81 10.12 21.36
C GLU A 345 11.40 10.26 20.75
N ASN A 346 11.17 11.31 19.93
CA ASN A 346 9.90 11.52 19.24
C ASN A 346 9.58 10.40 18.23
N TYR A 347 10.58 9.90 17.49
CA TYR A 347 10.40 8.76 16.60
C TYR A 347 10.18 7.47 17.40
N ALA A 348 10.89 7.26 18.51
CA ALA A 348 10.71 6.08 19.36
C ALA A 348 9.28 6.00 19.92
N LYS A 349 8.78 7.12 20.47
CA LYS A 349 7.39 7.25 20.93
C LYS A 349 6.39 7.01 19.83
N TYR A 350 6.64 7.55 18.63
CA TYR A 350 5.78 7.31 17.48
C TYR A 350 5.75 5.82 17.09
N LEU A 351 6.90 5.15 17.02
CA LEU A 351 6.97 3.71 16.69
C LEU A 351 6.26 2.85 17.73
N LEU A 352 6.40 3.16 19.02
CA LEU A 352 5.69 2.48 20.10
C LEU A 352 4.18 2.76 20.04
N TYR A 353 3.76 3.95 19.64
CA TYR A 353 2.34 4.23 19.42
C TYR A 353 1.75 3.37 18.29
N LEU A 354 2.54 3.09 17.25
CA LEU A 354 2.15 2.19 16.15
C LEU A 354 2.17 0.71 16.54
N ASN A 355 2.49 0.35 17.79
CA ASN A 355 2.44 -1.04 18.23
C ASN A 355 1.01 -1.57 18.24
N ILE A 356 0.93 -2.86 17.95
CA ILE A 356 -0.23 -3.66 18.28
C ILE A 356 -0.06 -4.06 19.74
N GLN A 357 -0.94 -3.55 20.60
CA GLN A 357 -0.91 -3.64 22.05
C GLN A 357 -1.85 -4.77 22.52
N GLU A 358 -3.09 -4.81 22.03
CA GLU A 358 -4.09 -5.84 22.40
C GLU A 358 -4.13 -7.00 21.39
N GLY A 359 -3.06 -7.16 20.62
CA GLY A 359 -2.95 -8.23 19.62
C GLY A 359 -3.98 -8.07 18.51
N ILE A 360 -4.67 -9.16 18.17
CA ILE A 360 -5.63 -9.17 17.06
C ILE A 360 -6.82 -8.22 17.29
N GLN A 361 -7.09 -7.82 18.53
CA GLN A 361 -8.20 -6.93 18.87
C GLN A 361 -8.02 -5.53 18.27
N ASP A 362 -6.81 -4.97 18.29
CA ASP A 362 -6.52 -3.65 17.70
C ASP A 362 -6.87 -3.61 16.21
N LEU A 363 -6.54 -4.68 15.48
CA LEU A 363 -6.85 -4.79 14.06
C LEU A 363 -8.35 -4.88 13.80
N ILE A 364 -9.07 -5.65 14.64
CA ILE A 364 -10.53 -5.73 14.58
C ILE A 364 -11.15 -4.35 14.78
N ASP A 365 -10.66 -3.59 15.75
CA ASP A 365 -11.20 -2.26 16.07
C ASP A 365 -10.90 -1.23 14.98
N VAL A 366 -9.74 -1.35 14.31
CA VAL A 366 -9.45 -0.58 13.08
C VAL A 366 -10.49 -0.87 11.99
N TRP A 367 -10.74 -2.14 11.66
CA TRP A 367 -11.68 -2.49 10.57
C TRP A 367 -13.14 -2.17 10.93
N MET A 368 -13.56 -2.40 12.18
CA MET A 368 -14.86 -1.98 12.69
C MET A 368 -15.00 -0.45 12.66
N GLY A 369 -13.94 0.28 13.03
CA GLY A 369 -13.88 1.74 12.97
C GLY A 369 -14.05 2.28 11.56
N ILE A 370 -13.35 1.70 10.58
CA ILE A 370 -13.52 2.02 9.15
C ILE A 370 -14.98 1.80 8.73
N ALA A 371 -15.52 0.60 8.98
CA ALA A 371 -16.88 0.25 8.60
C ALA A 371 -17.92 1.21 9.20
N LYS A 372 -17.78 1.57 10.49
CA LYS A 372 -18.63 2.58 11.14
C LYS A 372 -18.49 3.96 10.50
N ARG A 373 -17.27 4.45 10.27
CA ARG A 373 -17.00 5.81 9.77
C ARG A 373 -17.52 6.05 8.36
N ILE A 374 -17.38 5.07 7.47
CA ILE A 374 -17.88 5.19 6.09
C ILE A 374 -19.31 4.63 5.92
N GLN A 375 -19.88 4.14 7.03
CA GLN A 375 -21.17 3.44 7.09
C GLN A 375 -21.24 2.27 6.10
N ALA A 376 -20.20 1.44 6.02
CA ALA A 376 -20.06 0.39 5.00
C ALA A 376 -21.30 -0.53 4.92
N ASP A 377 -21.62 -1.01 3.71
CA ASP A 377 -22.74 -1.93 3.47
C ASP A 377 -22.33 -3.40 3.71
N ALA A 378 -21.03 -3.68 3.63
CA ALA A 378 -20.48 -5.01 3.83
C ALA A 378 -18.99 -4.99 4.17
N ILE A 379 -18.51 -6.11 4.71
CA ILE A 379 -17.08 -6.38 4.88
C ILE A 379 -16.68 -7.61 4.05
N LEU A 380 -15.65 -7.45 3.23
CA LEU A 380 -14.92 -8.55 2.59
C LEU A 380 -13.69 -8.85 3.44
N PHE A 381 -13.67 -10.00 4.11
CA PHE A 381 -12.52 -10.43 4.88
C PHE A 381 -11.54 -11.19 3.98
N SER A 382 -10.38 -10.60 3.73
CA SER A 382 -9.30 -11.20 2.97
C SER A 382 -8.65 -12.34 3.76
N HIS A 383 -8.94 -13.57 3.33
CA HIS A 383 -8.47 -14.80 3.94
C HIS A 383 -7.26 -15.33 3.17
N VAL A 384 -6.11 -14.68 3.39
CA VAL A 384 -4.85 -15.00 2.72
C VAL A 384 -4.28 -16.32 3.21
N TRP A 385 -4.03 -17.24 2.29
CA TRP A 385 -3.42 -18.52 2.59
C TRP A 385 -2.03 -18.35 3.23
N GLY A 386 -1.80 -19.12 4.29
CA GLY A 386 -0.58 -19.04 5.10
C GLY A 386 -0.56 -17.85 6.08
N CYS A 387 -1.46 -16.87 6.02
CA CYS A 387 -1.46 -15.81 7.04
C CYS A 387 -1.96 -16.38 8.39
N ARG A 388 -1.09 -16.42 9.39
CA ARG A 388 -1.43 -16.83 10.78
C ARG A 388 -1.67 -15.65 11.71
N PHE A 389 -1.40 -14.44 11.23
CA PHE A 389 -1.51 -13.22 12.03
C PHE A 389 -2.93 -12.64 11.98
N THR A 390 -3.45 -12.34 10.78
CA THR A 390 -4.74 -11.66 10.65
C THR A 390 -5.94 -12.60 10.53
N THR A 391 -5.78 -13.78 9.92
CA THR A 391 -6.92 -14.71 9.67
C THR A 391 -7.67 -15.16 10.92
N PRO A 392 -7.05 -15.31 12.11
CA PRO A 392 -7.80 -15.61 13.33
C PRO A 392 -8.83 -14.54 13.70
N ALA A 393 -8.69 -13.30 13.21
CA ALA A 393 -9.68 -12.23 13.44
C ALA A 393 -11.06 -12.56 12.89
N PHE A 394 -11.15 -13.33 11.81
CA PHE A 394 -12.39 -13.50 11.05
C PHE A 394 -13.55 -13.98 11.92
N ARG A 395 -13.33 -15.00 12.77
CA ARG A 395 -14.38 -15.55 13.63
C ARG A 395 -14.91 -14.50 14.61
N LYS A 396 -14.00 -13.77 15.27
CA LYS A 396 -14.37 -12.72 16.22
C LYS A 396 -15.03 -11.53 15.54
N MET A 397 -14.54 -11.16 14.35
CA MET A 397 -15.16 -10.12 13.52
C MET A 397 -16.56 -10.50 13.08
N LYS A 398 -16.77 -11.74 12.63
CA LYS A 398 -18.08 -12.19 12.15
C LYS A 398 -19.16 -11.93 13.19
N ASP A 399 -18.92 -12.35 14.43
CA ASP A 399 -19.87 -12.13 15.52
C ASP A 399 -20.06 -10.65 15.87
N LYS A 400 -18.98 -9.86 15.91
CA LYS A 400 -19.04 -8.43 16.22
C LYS A 400 -19.74 -7.61 15.14
N VAL A 401 -19.39 -7.82 13.88
CA VAL A 401 -19.95 -7.09 12.73
C VAL A 401 -21.45 -7.34 12.65
N THR A 402 -21.90 -8.59 12.72
CA THR A 402 -23.33 -8.90 12.65
C THR A 402 -24.11 -8.34 13.83
N LYS A 403 -23.54 -8.31 15.04
CA LYS A 403 -24.23 -7.80 16.24
C LYS A 403 -24.22 -6.27 16.37
N GLU A 404 -23.11 -5.62 16.01
CA GLU A 404 -22.91 -4.18 16.26
C GLU A 404 -23.19 -3.31 15.03
N LEU A 405 -22.96 -3.82 13.82
CA LEU A 405 -23.11 -3.08 12.58
C LEU A 405 -24.29 -3.53 11.75
N GLU A 406 -24.80 -4.74 12.02
CA GLU A 406 -25.93 -5.34 11.30
C GLU A 406 -25.67 -5.44 9.77
N ILE A 407 -24.40 -5.52 9.36
CA ILE A 407 -23.99 -5.72 7.97
C ILE A 407 -23.38 -7.11 7.75
N PRO A 408 -23.46 -7.67 6.54
CA PRO A 408 -22.84 -8.96 6.24
C PRO A 408 -21.32 -8.86 6.12
N ILE A 409 -20.67 -9.97 6.47
CA ILE A 409 -19.24 -10.18 6.29
C ILE A 409 -18.99 -11.53 5.63
N ILE A 410 -18.19 -11.53 4.55
CA ILE A 410 -17.84 -12.74 3.81
C ILE A 410 -16.33 -12.94 3.74
N PRO A 411 -15.82 -14.18 3.87
CA PRO A 411 -14.43 -14.47 3.63
C PRO A 411 -14.16 -14.63 2.12
N LEU A 412 -13.04 -14.08 1.67
CA LEU A 412 -12.48 -14.33 0.34
C LEU A 412 -11.14 -15.07 0.49
N ASP A 413 -11.13 -16.36 0.16
CA ASP A 413 -9.92 -17.16 0.18
C ASP A 413 -8.97 -16.72 -0.95
N PHE A 414 -7.74 -16.36 -0.58
CA PHE A 414 -6.70 -15.95 -1.52
C PHE A 414 -5.48 -16.87 -1.41
N TYR A 415 -5.32 -17.77 -2.39
CA TYR A 415 -4.26 -18.78 -2.41
C TYR A 415 -3.03 -18.35 -3.22
N SER A 416 -3.26 -17.74 -4.38
CA SER A 416 -2.24 -17.21 -5.27
C SER A 416 -2.89 -16.21 -6.22
N PRO A 417 -2.15 -15.22 -6.75
CA PRO A 417 -2.61 -14.41 -7.87
C PRO A 417 -2.98 -15.29 -9.07
N GLY A 418 -4.15 -15.04 -9.66
CA GLY A 418 -4.67 -15.74 -10.83
C GLY A 418 -5.46 -17.02 -10.50
N ASP A 419 -5.44 -17.49 -9.25
CA ASP A 419 -6.17 -18.68 -8.86
C ASP A 419 -7.66 -18.39 -8.64
N ASN A 420 -8.52 -19.30 -9.10
CA ASN A 420 -9.97 -19.32 -8.84
C ASN A 420 -10.73 -18.04 -9.25
N ILE A 421 -10.21 -17.21 -10.17
CA ILE A 421 -10.82 -15.93 -10.56
C ILE A 421 -12.28 -16.09 -11.02
N GLY A 422 -12.58 -17.12 -11.82
CA GLY A 422 -13.95 -17.39 -12.27
C GLY A 422 -14.92 -17.66 -11.10
N GLN A 423 -14.49 -18.44 -10.10
CA GLN A 423 -15.28 -18.70 -8.91
C GLN A 423 -15.44 -17.45 -8.04
N ILE A 424 -14.36 -16.68 -7.88
CA ILE A 424 -14.36 -15.40 -7.15
C ILE A 424 -15.35 -14.43 -7.78
N LYS A 425 -15.34 -14.30 -9.12
CA LYS A 425 -16.27 -13.44 -9.86
C LYS A 425 -17.73 -13.81 -9.61
N THR A 426 -18.07 -15.10 -9.68
CA THR A 426 -19.43 -15.57 -9.40
C THR A 426 -19.84 -15.31 -7.95
N ARG A 427 -18.96 -15.58 -6.97
CA ARG A 427 -19.25 -15.36 -5.54
C ARG A 427 -19.43 -13.88 -5.21
N ILE A 428 -18.58 -12.99 -5.74
CA ILE A 428 -18.70 -11.55 -5.54
C ILE A 428 -19.96 -11.01 -6.22
N GLY A 429 -20.27 -11.43 -7.45
CA GLY A 429 -21.48 -11.01 -8.16
C GLY A 429 -22.75 -11.37 -7.36
N ALA A 430 -22.86 -12.63 -6.90
CA ALA A 430 -23.97 -13.06 -6.07
C ALA A 430 -24.02 -12.32 -4.72
N PHE A 431 -22.86 -12.04 -4.11
CA PHE A 431 -22.78 -11.28 -2.87
C PHE A 431 -23.28 -9.84 -3.03
N ILE A 432 -22.86 -9.15 -4.10
CA ILE A 432 -23.30 -7.79 -4.39
C ILE A 432 -24.80 -7.76 -4.71
N GLU A 433 -25.32 -8.75 -5.44
CA GLU A 433 -26.76 -8.84 -5.72
C GLU A 433 -27.60 -9.01 -4.45
N MET A 434 -27.10 -9.73 -3.44
CA MET A 434 -27.75 -9.86 -2.12
C MET A 434 -27.75 -8.55 -1.32
N LEU A 435 -26.86 -7.61 -1.63
CA LEU A 435 -26.76 -6.31 -0.95
C LEU A 435 -27.61 -5.20 -1.58
N LYS A 436 -28.14 -5.44 -2.79
CA LYS A 436 -29.12 -4.56 -3.44
C LYS A 436 -30.50 -4.80 -2.85
#